data_AF-A0A9D9Q8Y4-F1
#
_entry.id   AF-A0A9D9Q8Y4-F1
#
_cell.length_a   1.000
_cell.length_b   1.000
_cell.length_c   1.000
_cell.angle_alpha   90.00
_cell.angle_beta   90.00
_cell.angle_gamma   90.00
#
_symmetry.space_group_name_H-M   'P 1'
#
loop_
_entity.id
_entity.type
_entity.pdbx_description
1 polymer ?
#
loop_
_entity_poly.entity_id
_entity_poly.type
_entity_poly.pdbx_seq_one_letter_code
_entity_poly.pdbx_strand_id
1 'polypeptide(L)'
;MKLFFIHILCAVCLILGVDDSCKNVLLEYIQHKSDIREGGSNVFNYEGQTYVISVASLTVGTKNEQNCQKVGAAKAKKEMLSFLNGSEISSYTELKISEVTESTLEGQQVEAQQEFTEIIKERVLGMINQITPLGGWYSEDKSVYYYAIYKTVDQ
;
A
#
# COMPACT_ATOMS: atom_id res chain seq x y z
N MET A 1 39.19 -16.97 29.04
CA MET A 1 38.40 -17.59 27.94
C MET A 1 36.90 -17.31 28.12
N LYS A 2 36.52 -16.03 28.26
CA LYS A 2 35.12 -15.57 28.41
C LYS A 2 34.75 -14.40 27.47
N LEU A 3 35.72 -13.85 26.74
CA LEU A 3 35.49 -12.70 25.84
C LEU A 3 35.00 -13.09 24.43
N PHE A 4 35.18 -14.33 23.99
CA PHE A 4 34.79 -14.75 22.63
C PHE A 4 33.28 -15.01 22.46
N PHE A 5 32.54 -15.24 23.54
CA PHE A 5 31.10 -15.53 23.46
C PHE A 5 30.23 -14.28 23.28
N ILE A 6 30.73 -13.10 23.66
CA ILE A 6 29.96 -11.84 23.58
C ILE A 6 29.92 -11.30 22.14
N HIS A 7 30.97 -11.52 21.34
CA HIS A 7 30.99 -11.05 19.94
C HIS A 7 30.17 -11.93 18.99
N ILE A 8 30.02 -13.23 19.28
CA ILE A 8 29.16 -14.12 18.48
C ILE A 8 27.68 -13.82 18.74
N LEU A 9 27.30 -13.47 19.98
CA LEU A 9 25.91 -13.13 20.30
C LEU A 9 25.46 -11.81 19.64
N CYS A 10 26.38 -10.85 19.47
CA CYS A 10 26.08 -9.58 18.79
C CYS A 10 25.98 -9.74 17.27
N ALA A 11 26.72 -10.68 16.67
CA ALA A 11 26.68 -10.96 15.24
C ALA A 11 25.40 -11.70 14.80
N VAL A 12 24.78 -12.48 15.70
CA VAL A 12 23.53 -13.21 15.40
C VAL A 12 22.30 -12.28 15.40
N CYS A 13 22.29 -11.21 16.19
CA CYS A 13 21.20 -10.21 16.14
C CYS A 13 21.18 -9.42 14.82
N LEU A 14 22.32 -9.24 14.15
CA LEU A 14 22.39 -8.50 12.88
C LEU A 14 21.82 -9.28 11.67
N ILE A 15 21.70 -10.61 11.78
CA ILE A 15 21.28 -11.46 10.65
C ILE A 15 19.77 -11.75 10.66
N LEU A 16 19.05 -11.48 11.76
CA LEU A 16 17.66 -11.95 11.94
C LEU A 16 16.60 -10.86 12.20
N GLY A 17 16.94 -9.57 12.29
CA GLY A 17 16.04 -8.58 12.91
C GLY A 17 15.75 -7.27 12.19
N VAL A 18 16.27 -7.02 10.99
CA VAL A 18 16.20 -5.67 10.38
C VAL A 18 14.83 -5.36 9.75
N ASP A 19 14.08 -6.35 9.27
CA ASP A 19 12.81 -6.11 8.57
C ASP A 19 11.65 -5.73 9.53
N ASP A 20 11.61 -6.33 10.72
CA ASP A 20 10.51 -6.10 11.68
C ASP A 20 10.64 -4.75 12.40
N SER A 21 11.87 -4.24 12.57
CA SER A 21 12.10 -2.95 13.21
C SER A 21 11.57 -1.79 12.35
N CYS A 22 11.81 -1.80 11.03
CA CYS A 22 11.35 -0.73 10.14
C CYS A 22 9.82 -0.73 9.98
N LYS A 23 9.19 -1.91 9.92
CA LYS A 23 7.72 -2.03 9.88
C LYS A 23 7.06 -1.44 11.11
N ASN A 24 7.60 -1.73 12.29
CA ASN A 24 7.07 -1.20 13.54
C ASN A 24 7.18 0.33 13.63
N VAL A 25 8.29 0.91 13.18
CA VAL A 25 8.49 2.36 13.20
C VAL A 25 7.60 3.07 12.17
N LEU A 26 7.46 2.53 10.95
CA LEU A 26 6.55 3.10 9.95
C LEU A 26 5.09 3.01 10.39
N LEU A 27 4.69 1.90 11.04
CA LEU A 27 3.34 1.76 11.60
C LEU A 27 3.08 2.82 12.67
N GLU A 28 4.02 3.03 13.59
CA GLU A 28 3.92 4.06 14.64
C GLU A 28 3.81 5.47 14.03
N TYR A 29 4.60 5.75 12.99
CA TYR A 29 4.51 7.01 12.25
C TYR A 29 3.10 7.23 11.69
N ILE A 30 2.52 6.22 11.02
CA ILE A 30 1.19 6.32 10.44
C ILE A 30 0.12 6.48 11.53
N GLN A 31 0.24 5.77 12.63
CA GLN A 31 -0.73 5.84 13.72
C GLN A 31 -0.78 7.23 14.39
N HIS A 32 0.37 7.90 14.53
CA HIS A 32 0.47 9.10 15.38
C HIS A 32 0.72 10.41 14.64
N LYS A 33 1.31 10.36 13.44
CA LYS A 33 1.81 11.56 12.75
C LYS A 33 1.22 11.76 11.36
N SER A 34 0.48 10.78 10.83
CA SER A 34 -0.12 10.87 9.51
C SER A 34 -1.55 11.41 9.52
N ASP A 35 -1.86 12.12 8.45
CA ASP A 35 -3.19 12.52 8.00
C ASP A 35 -4.11 11.35 7.63
N ILE A 36 -3.57 10.20 7.20
CA ILE A 36 -4.38 9.04 6.79
C ILE A 36 -4.64 8.03 7.92
N ARG A 37 -4.32 8.38 9.18
CA ARG A 37 -4.44 7.48 10.34
C ARG A 37 -5.84 6.87 10.54
N GLU A 38 -6.87 7.50 10.01
CA GLU A 38 -8.27 7.05 10.17
C GLU A 38 -8.86 6.46 8.87
N GLY A 39 -8.09 6.46 7.78
CA GLY A 39 -8.53 6.05 6.47
C GLY A 39 -7.86 6.89 5.37
N GLY A 40 -7.78 6.34 4.17
CA GLY A 40 -7.20 7.03 3.02
C GLY A 40 -6.06 6.26 2.38
N SER A 41 -5.63 6.76 1.22
CA SER A 41 -4.37 6.37 0.60
C SER A 41 -3.57 7.61 0.23
N ASN A 42 -2.28 7.62 0.51
CA ASN A 42 -1.40 8.73 0.17
C ASN A 42 0.06 8.25 -0.03
N VAL A 43 0.89 9.12 -0.58
CA VAL A 43 2.32 8.88 -0.82
C VAL A 43 3.13 9.56 0.28
N PHE A 44 4.04 8.82 0.90
CA PHE A 44 4.92 9.31 1.94
C PHE A 44 6.38 9.08 1.58
N ASN A 45 7.22 10.07 1.84
CA ASN A 45 8.66 9.87 1.89
C ASN A 45 9.08 9.69 3.35
N TYR A 46 9.65 8.54 3.66
CA TYR A 46 10.12 8.21 5.00
C TYR A 46 11.52 7.61 4.92
N GLU A 47 12.47 8.21 5.62
CA GLU A 47 13.89 7.82 5.63
C GLU A 47 14.51 7.67 4.22
N GLY A 48 14.09 8.52 3.27
CA GLY A 48 14.59 8.51 1.90
C GLY A 48 13.94 7.47 0.98
N GLN A 49 13.06 6.61 1.50
CA GLN A 49 12.25 5.69 0.72
C GLN A 49 10.85 6.25 0.51
N THR A 50 10.34 6.13 -0.72
CA THR A 50 8.97 6.50 -1.05
C THR A 50 8.04 5.30 -0.90
N TYR A 51 6.93 5.51 -0.21
CA TYR A 51 5.90 4.52 0.06
C TYR A 51 4.55 5.04 -0.40
N VAL A 52 3.75 4.17 -1.01
CA VAL A 52 2.30 4.35 -1.07
C VAL A 52 1.72 3.61 0.11
N ILE A 53 0.97 4.31 0.95
CA ILE A 53 0.37 3.75 2.16
C ILE A 53 -1.13 3.91 2.07
N SER A 54 -1.85 2.86 2.46
CA SER A 54 -3.31 2.87 2.54
C SER A 54 -3.75 2.34 3.87
N VAL A 55 -4.69 3.04 4.50
CA VAL A 55 -5.32 2.69 5.77
C VAL A 55 -6.80 2.50 5.50
N ALA A 56 -7.36 1.38 5.96
CA ALA A 56 -8.79 1.17 5.97
C ALA A 56 -9.34 1.11 7.38
N SER A 57 -10.52 1.67 7.59
CA SER A 57 -11.28 1.56 8.82
C SER A 57 -12.42 0.55 8.70
N LEU A 58 -12.69 -0.15 9.81
CA LEU A 58 -13.86 -1.02 9.94
C LEU A 58 -14.40 -1.02 11.37
N THR A 59 -15.73 -1.04 11.48
CA THR A 59 -16.38 -1.26 12.76
C THR A 59 -16.16 -2.71 13.22
N VAL A 60 -15.66 -2.87 14.44
CA VAL A 60 -15.32 -4.18 15.03
C VAL A 60 -16.57 -5.03 15.20
N GLY A 61 -17.60 -4.50 15.85
CA GLY A 61 -18.82 -5.23 16.15
C GLY A 61 -18.53 -6.53 16.91
N THR A 62 -18.93 -7.67 16.35
CA THR A 62 -18.68 -9.01 16.91
C THR A 62 -17.45 -9.72 16.35
N LYS A 63 -16.64 -9.04 15.52
CA LYS A 63 -15.47 -9.66 14.86
C LYS A 63 -14.30 -9.78 15.82
N ASN A 64 -13.60 -10.90 15.78
CA ASN A 64 -12.30 -11.04 16.41
C ASN A 64 -11.21 -10.30 15.61
N GLU A 65 -10.06 -10.06 16.24
CA GLU A 65 -8.96 -9.32 15.64
C GLU A 65 -8.49 -9.92 14.31
N GLN A 66 -8.37 -11.24 14.21
CA GLN A 66 -7.95 -11.92 12.98
C GLN A 66 -8.89 -11.64 11.80
N ASN A 67 -10.21 -11.60 12.07
CA ASN A 67 -11.20 -11.24 11.06
C ASN A 67 -11.14 -9.75 10.72
N CYS A 68 -10.88 -8.90 11.72
CA CYS A 68 -10.65 -7.47 11.48
C CYS A 68 -9.43 -7.23 10.59
N GLN A 69 -8.31 -7.92 10.85
CA GLN A 69 -7.10 -7.85 10.02
C GLN A 69 -7.37 -8.31 8.59
N LYS A 70 -8.05 -9.45 8.39
CA LYS A 70 -8.38 -9.96 7.04
C LYS A 70 -9.26 -8.97 6.26
N VAL A 71 -10.32 -8.47 6.88
CA VAL A 71 -11.26 -7.53 6.24
C VAL A 71 -10.58 -6.18 6.01
N GLY A 72 -9.82 -5.69 6.99
CA GLY A 72 -9.05 -4.45 6.91
C GLY A 72 -8.02 -4.48 5.79
N ALA A 73 -7.24 -5.56 5.71
CA ALA A 73 -6.27 -5.76 4.63
C ALA A 73 -6.94 -5.74 3.25
N ALA A 74 -8.07 -6.42 3.08
CA ALA A 74 -8.80 -6.44 1.82
C ALA A 74 -9.36 -5.05 1.45
N LYS A 75 -9.90 -4.31 2.42
CA LYS A 75 -10.38 -2.94 2.21
C LYS A 75 -9.25 -1.98 1.86
N ALA A 76 -8.16 -2.01 2.60
CA ALA A 76 -7.02 -1.13 2.37
C ALA A 76 -6.39 -1.44 0.99
N LYS A 77 -6.27 -2.72 0.61
CA LYS A 77 -5.86 -3.12 -0.75
C LYS A 77 -6.76 -2.51 -1.82
N LYS A 78 -8.08 -2.62 -1.65
CA LYS A 78 -9.04 -2.01 -2.60
C LYS A 78 -8.82 -0.51 -2.72
N GLU A 79 -8.63 0.17 -1.60
CA GLU A 79 -8.44 1.62 -1.57
C GLU A 79 -7.13 2.07 -2.21
N MET A 80 -6.03 1.38 -1.92
CA MET A 80 -4.74 1.60 -2.58
C MET A 80 -4.83 1.41 -4.09
N LEU A 81 -5.50 0.35 -4.55
CA LEU A 81 -5.68 0.12 -5.98
C LEU A 81 -6.53 1.20 -6.63
N SER A 82 -7.59 1.67 -5.96
CA SER A 82 -8.39 2.81 -6.45
C SER A 82 -7.56 4.08 -6.54
N PHE A 83 -6.68 4.34 -5.57
CA PHE A 83 -5.77 5.48 -5.57
C PHE A 83 -4.75 5.41 -6.72
N LEU A 84 -4.07 4.27 -6.87
CA LEU A 84 -3.09 4.05 -7.93
C LEU A 84 -3.74 4.12 -9.32
N ASN A 85 -4.85 3.41 -9.51
CA ASN A 85 -5.58 3.42 -10.78
C ASN A 85 -6.17 4.79 -11.09
N GLY A 86 -6.66 5.54 -10.09
CA GLY A 86 -7.20 6.89 -10.30
C GLY A 86 -6.12 7.89 -10.75
N SER A 87 -4.94 7.80 -10.14
CA SER A 87 -3.77 8.60 -10.53
C SER A 87 -3.25 8.21 -11.92
N GLU A 88 -3.38 6.94 -12.29
CA GLU A 88 -2.88 6.42 -13.56
C GLU A 88 -3.88 6.66 -14.70
N ILE A 89 -5.19 6.46 -14.48
CA ILE A 89 -6.24 6.75 -15.46
C ILE A 89 -6.21 8.23 -15.85
N SER A 90 -6.01 9.14 -14.89
CA SER A 90 -5.85 10.57 -15.20
C SER A 90 -4.63 10.81 -16.08
N SER A 91 -3.47 10.24 -15.73
CA SER A 91 -2.23 10.37 -16.51
C SER A 91 -2.35 9.78 -17.93
N TYR A 92 -2.93 8.59 -18.09
CA TYR A 92 -3.17 7.97 -19.41
C TYR A 92 -4.22 8.72 -20.22
N THR A 93 -5.25 9.26 -19.56
CA THR A 93 -6.26 10.09 -20.23
C THR A 93 -5.63 11.38 -20.76
N GLU A 94 -4.76 12.03 -19.98
CA GLU A 94 -4.00 13.21 -20.42
C GLU A 94 -3.08 12.89 -21.61
N LEU A 95 -2.34 11.77 -21.56
CA LEU A 95 -1.48 11.33 -22.66
C LEU A 95 -2.29 10.99 -23.92
N LYS A 96 -3.37 10.22 -23.79
CA LYS A 96 -4.22 9.83 -24.92
C LYS A 96 -4.95 11.03 -25.53
N ILE A 97 -5.41 11.99 -24.73
CA ILE A 97 -5.99 13.24 -25.27
C ILE A 97 -4.93 14.03 -26.03
N SER A 98 -3.69 14.06 -25.54
CA SER A 98 -2.57 14.70 -26.25
C SER A 98 -2.30 14.02 -27.60
N GLU A 99 -2.24 12.70 -27.64
CA GLU A 99 -2.02 11.92 -28.88
C GLU A 99 -3.21 11.97 -29.86
N VAL A 100 -4.46 11.92 -29.37
CA VAL A 100 -5.67 11.96 -30.22
C VAL A 100 -5.91 13.35 -30.80
N THR A 101 -5.45 14.41 -30.15
CA THR A 101 -5.47 15.77 -30.74
C THR A 101 -4.62 15.82 -32.01
N GLU A 102 -3.60 14.96 -32.14
CA GLU A 102 -2.76 14.85 -33.34
C GLU A 102 -3.34 13.90 -34.40
N SER A 103 -4.39 13.12 -34.11
CA SER A 103 -4.85 12.06 -35.01
C SER A 103 -6.35 11.76 -34.82
N THR A 104 -7.21 12.32 -35.68
CA THR A 104 -8.60 11.86 -35.83
C THR A 104 -8.80 11.15 -37.16
N LEU A 105 -9.39 9.93 -37.13
CA LEU A 105 -10.72 9.63 -37.69
C LEU A 105 -11.12 8.14 -37.44
N GLU A 106 -12.19 8.00 -36.66
CA GLU A 106 -13.24 6.95 -36.63
C GLU A 106 -12.89 5.50 -36.98
N GLY A 107 -12.69 4.69 -35.92
CA GLY A 107 -12.59 3.22 -35.97
C GLY A 107 -11.84 2.63 -34.78
N GLN A 108 -10.86 3.38 -34.26
CA GLN A 108 -9.94 2.95 -33.18
C GLN A 108 -10.56 2.88 -31.78
N GLN A 109 -11.75 3.45 -31.56
CA GLN A 109 -12.21 3.76 -30.21
C GLN A 109 -12.65 2.51 -29.41
N VAL A 110 -13.22 1.50 -30.09
CA VAL A 110 -13.76 0.28 -29.46
C VAL A 110 -12.66 -0.74 -29.18
N GLU A 111 -11.73 -0.93 -30.12
CA GLU A 111 -10.60 -1.86 -30.00
C GLU A 111 -9.63 -1.37 -28.91
N ALA A 112 -9.35 -0.05 -28.88
CA ALA A 112 -8.56 0.56 -27.83
C ALA A 112 -9.19 0.41 -26.42
N GLN A 113 -10.52 0.30 -26.30
CA GLN A 113 -11.17 0.15 -25.00
C GLN A 113 -11.00 -1.26 -24.42
N GLN A 114 -11.01 -2.29 -25.26
CA GLN A 114 -10.80 -3.68 -24.83
C GLN A 114 -9.35 -3.93 -24.45
N GLU A 115 -8.39 -3.52 -25.28
CA GLU A 115 -6.95 -3.63 -25.00
C GLU A 115 -6.58 -2.88 -23.71
N PHE A 116 -7.10 -1.65 -23.54
CA PHE A 116 -6.90 -0.87 -22.33
C PHE A 116 -7.45 -1.56 -21.07
N THR A 117 -8.58 -2.27 -21.18
CA THR A 117 -9.17 -3.00 -20.05
C THR A 117 -8.33 -4.23 -19.66
N GLU A 118 -7.74 -4.93 -20.63
CA GLU A 118 -6.89 -6.10 -20.36
C GLU A 118 -5.55 -5.69 -19.74
N ILE A 119 -4.91 -4.64 -20.26
CA ILE A 119 -3.67 -4.07 -19.69
C ILE A 119 -3.90 -3.62 -18.24
N ILE A 120 -5.03 -2.96 -17.95
CA ILE A 120 -5.38 -2.55 -16.58
C ILE A 120 -5.51 -3.78 -15.67
N LYS A 121 -6.15 -4.87 -16.11
CA LYS A 121 -6.35 -6.07 -15.28
C LYS A 121 -5.03 -6.76 -14.95
N GLU A 122 -4.16 -6.99 -15.94
CA GLU A 122 -2.85 -7.63 -15.71
C GLU A 122 -1.97 -6.77 -14.79
N ARG A 123 -1.99 -5.45 -14.99
CA ARG A 123 -1.23 -4.50 -14.17
C ARG A 123 -1.76 -4.43 -12.73
N VAL A 124 -3.07 -4.39 -12.53
CA VAL A 124 -3.69 -4.42 -11.19
C VAL A 124 -3.28 -5.70 -10.44
N LEU A 125 -3.25 -6.86 -11.11
CA LEU A 125 -2.77 -8.11 -10.52
C LEU A 125 -1.28 -8.02 -10.14
N GLY A 126 -0.45 -7.41 -10.99
CA GLY A 126 0.96 -7.13 -10.70
C GLY A 126 1.16 -6.21 -9.49
N MET A 127 0.34 -5.15 -9.37
CA MET A 127 0.37 -4.23 -8.23
C MET A 127 -0.03 -4.92 -6.92
N ILE A 128 -1.08 -5.75 -6.94
CA ILE A 128 -1.57 -6.48 -5.76
C ILE A 128 -0.47 -7.36 -5.15
N ASN A 129 0.37 -7.98 -5.98
CA ASN A 129 1.43 -8.89 -5.55
C ASN A 129 2.59 -8.17 -4.82
N GLN A 130 2.69 -6.85 -4.94
CA GLN A 130 3.74 -6.04 -4.32
C GLN A 130 3.25 -5.31 -3.04
N ILE A 131 1.99 -5.50 -2.65
CA ILE A 131 1.42 -4.87 -1.46
C ILE A 131 1.76 -5.69 -0.21
N THR A 132 2.42 -5.05 0.75
CA THR A 132 2.85 -5.66 2.00
C THR A 132 1.97 -5.19 3.17
N PRO A 133 1.52 -6.09 4.06
CA PRO A 133 0.83 -5.69 5.29
C PRO A 133 1.78 -4.90 6.20
N LEU A 134 1.28 -3.80 6.77
CA LEU A 134 2.02 -3.02 7.77
C LEU A 134 1.60 -3.38 9.19
N GLY A 135 0.29 -3.44 9.43
CA GLY A 135 -0.27 -3.73 10.75
C GLY A 135 -1.61 -3.03 10.96
N GLY A 136 -2.17 -3.13 12.16
CA GLY A 136 -3.42 -2.47 12.49
C GLY A 136 -3.52 -2.12 13.96
N TRP A 137 -4.37 -1.15 14.25
CA TRP A 137 -4.60 -0.62 15.59
C TRP A 137 -6.09 -0.37 15.81
N TYR A 138 -6.48 -0.30 17.07
CA TYR A 138 -7.85 0.05 17.45
C TYR A 138 -7.97 1.54 17.69
N SER A 139 -9.17 2.08 17.49
CA SER A 139 -9.57 3.33 18.14
C SER A 139 -9.51 3.19 19.66
N GLU A 140 -9.45 4.31 20.37
CA GLU A 140 -9.36 4.33 21.85
C GLU A 140 -10.51 3.57 22.53
N ASP A 141 -11.72 3.69 21.97
CA ASP A 141 -12.94 3.00 22.43
C ASP A 141 -13.07 1.56 21.91
N LYS A 142 -12.13 1.09 21.08
CA LYS A 142 -12.13 -0.21 20.40
C LYS A 142 -13.33 -0.48 19.49
N SER A 143 -14.11 0.56 19.14
CA SER A 143 -15.26 0.40 18.24
C SER A 143 -14.85 0.26 16.77
N VAL A 144 -13.69 0.83 16.41
CA VAL A 144 -13.11 0.80 15.07
C VAL A 144 -11.75 0.13 15.10
N TYR A 145 -11.48 -0.67 14.07
CA TYR A 145 -10.17 -1.22 13.77
C TYR A 145 -9.65 -0.60 12.48
N TYR A 146 -8.43 -0.09 12.53
CA TYR A 146 -7.69 0.46 11.41
C TYR A 146 -6.65 -0.55 10.96
N TYR A 147 -6.49 -0.72 9.66
CA TYR A 147 -5.47 -1.61 9.11
C TYR A 147 -4.74 -0.95 7.96
N ALA A 148 -3.41 -0.92 8.08
CA ALA A 148 -2.50 -0.30 7.13
C ALA A 148 -1.78 -1.35 6.28
N ILE A 149 -1.60 -0.99 5.02
CA ILE A 149 -0.75 -1.68 4.05
C ILE A 149 0.17 -0.67 3.39
N TYR A 150 1.28 -1.15 2.83
CA TYR A 150 2.18 -0.31 2.07
C TYR A 150 2.67 -0.99 0.80
N LYS A 151 3.12 -0.18 -0.14
CA LYS A 151 3.91 -0.59 -1.31
C LYS A 151 5.09 0.35 -1.43
N THR A 152 6.29 -0.18 -1.64
CA THR A 152 7.44 0.65 -2.02
C THR A 152 7.29 1.14 -3.46
N VAL A 153 7.68 2.39 -3.69
CA VAL A 153 7.87 2.93 -5.04
C VAL A 153 9.35 2.78 -5.33
N ASP A 154 9.70 1.85 -6.21
CA ASP A 154 11.05 1.73 -6.71
C ASP A 154 11.33 2.95 -7.59
N GLN A 155 12.46 3.61 -7.37
CA GLN A 155 12.93 4.74 -8.19
C GLN A 155 13.48 4.24 -9.53
#